data_AF-A0A3B9NVQ4-F1
#
_entry.id   AF-A0A3B9NVQ4-F1
#
_cell.length_a   1.000
_cell.length_b   1.000
_cell.length_c   1.000
_cell.angle_alpha   90.00
_cell.angle_beta   90.00
_cell.angle_gamma   90.00
#
_symmetry.space_group_name_H-M   'P 1'
#
loop_
_entity.id
_entity.type
_entity.pdbx_description
1 polymer ?
#
loop_
_entity_poly.entity_id
_entity_poly.type
_entity_poly.pdbx_seq_one_letter_code
_entity_poly.pdbx_strand_id
1 'polypeptide(L)'
;FSSDGAPSPLPYTGEGAWGLGKPLKPITHPLRADLPIFLGAEGPKNVTMAAEIADGWLPLYYSPYRQEVYADQIENRPPHFEIMQGLSVNICDDVEQGLIPVKHGLALYIGGMGAKSRNFHTELMGRMGFEAEARQIQDLFLAGKKDEAFQAVPSSFADEISLVGPIERIRDRLDAWRDSPVTSLLVNTKNVDQMRTIAELVLG
;
A
#
# COMPACT_ATOMS: atom_id res chain seq x y z
N PHE A 1 -2.21 6.19 28.99
CA PHE A 1 -1.03 6.14 28.13
C PHE A 1 0.16 6.57 28.95
N SER A 2 0.97 5.58 29.34
CA SER A 2 2.35 5.79 29.76
C SER A 2 3.24 5.23 28.65
N SER A 3 4.36 5.88 28.39
CA SER A 3 5.39 5.37 27.50
C SER A 3 6.71 5.60 28.21
N ASP A 4 7.44 4.52 28.49
CA ASP A 4 8.79 4.59 29.06
C ASP A 4 9.86 4.67 27.95
N GLY A 5 9.42 4.61 26.68
CA GLY A 5 10.28 4.62 25.50
C GLY A 5 10.81 6.01 25.15
N ALA A 6 12.09 6.05 24.78
CA ALA A 6 12.72 7.21 24.15
C ALA A 6 12.12 7.46 22.74
N PRO A 7 12.12 8.72 22.24
CA PRO A 7 12.75 9.92 22.81
C PRO A 7 11.85 10.72 23.78
N SER A 8 10.58 10.35 23.95
CA SER A 8 9.62 11.15 24.73
C SER A 8 8.85 10.28 25.72
N PRO A 9 9.30 10.17 26.98
CA PRO A 9 8.53 9.48 28.00
C PRO A 9 7.21 10.22 28.25
N LEU A 10 6.14 9.48 28.47
CA LEU A 10 4.82 10.02 28.79
C LEU A 10 4.38 9.53 30.18
N PRO A 11 4.12 10.43 31.14
CA PRO A 11 4.26 11.89 31.06
C PRO A 11 5.73 12.34 31.01
N TYR A 12 6.00 13.48 30.36
CA TYR A 12 7.35 14.04 30.26
C TYR A 12 7.87 14.44 31.65
N THR A 13 9.06 13.94 32.00
CA THR A 13 9.73 14.18 33.29
C THR A 13 11.07 14.93 33.15
N GLY A 14 11.37 15.46 31.96
CA GLY A 14 12.64 16.17 31.69
C GLY A 14 12.64 17.63 32.17
N GLU A 15 13.68 18.36 31.78
CA GLU A 15 13.87 19.78 32.15
C GLU A 15 12.64 20.63 31.75
N GLY A 16 12.19 21.49 32.67
CA GLY A 16 10.98 22.31 32.51
C GLY A 16 9.66 21.62 32.90
N ALA A 17 9.67 20.34 33.28
CA ALA A 17 8.47 19.65 33.75
C ALA A 17 8.10 20.05 35.20
N TRP A 18 6.80 20.14 35.47
CA TRP A 18 6.27 20.36 36.82
C TRP A 18 6.28 19.10 37.71
N GLY A 19 6.57 17.92 37.14
CA GLY A 19 6.56 16.64 37.86
C GLY A 19 5.17 16.14 38.31
N LEU A 20 4.09 16.84 37.92
CA LEU A 20 2.70 16.52 38.31
C LEU A 20 1.97 15.63 37.31
N GLY A 21 2.60 15.30 36.18
CA GLY A 21 1.98 14.48 35.14
C GLY A 21 1.61 13.10 35.68
N LYS A 22 0.36 12.67 35.44
CA LYS A 22 -0.08 11.30 35.67
C LYS A 22 -0.47 10.68 34.33
N PRO A 23 -0.17 9.40 34.08
CA PRO A 23 -0.65 8.72 32.89
C PRO A 23 -2.16 8.83 32.78
N LEU A 24 -2.66 9.35 31.65
CA LEU A 24 -4.09 9.38 31.39
C LEU A 24 -4.60 7.95 31.30
N LYS A 25 -5.66 7.60 32.03
CA LYS A 25 -6.34 6.31 31.84
C LYS A 25 -7.47 6.52 30.85
N PRO A 26 -7.60 5.66 29.82
CA PRO A 26 -8.81 5.63 29.01
C PRO A 26 -10.01 5.43 29.95
N ILE A 27 -11.04 6.27 29.85
CA ILE A 27 -12.33 6.03 30.51
C ILE A 27 -13.20 5.08 29.68
N THR A 28 -12.92 4.99 28.37
CA THR A 28 -13.53 4.05 27.45
C THR A 28 -12.76 2.72 27.50
N HIS A 29 -13.47 1.64 27.80
CA HIS A 29 -12.91 0.29 27.73
C HIS A 29 -13.13 -0.23 26.30
N PRO A 30 -12.07 -0.59 25.57
CA PRO A 30 -12.25 -1.15 24.24
C PRO A 30 -13.03 -2.47 24.36
N LEU A 31 -13.97 -2.69 23.43
CA LEU A 31 -14.79 -3.91 23.41
C LEU A 31 -13.96 -5.18 23.15
N ARG A 32 -12.75 -5.02 22.63
CA ARG A 32 -11.77 -6.08 22.38
C ARG A 32 -10.40 -5.67 22.94
N ALA A 33 -9.71 -6.58 23.61
CA ALA A 33 -8.39 -6.33 24.19
C ALA A 33 -7.25 -6.45 23.16
N ASP A 34 -7.53 -7.10 22.03
CA ASP A 34 -6.61 -7.53 20.97
C ASP A 34 -6.88 -6.75 19.67
N LEU A 35 -6.91 -5.43 19.72
CA LEU A 35 -7.17 -4.61 18.53
C LEU A 35 -6.00 -4.79 17.52
N PRO A 36 -6.24 -5.19 16.26
CA PRO A 36 -5.17 -5.45 15.30
C PRO A 36 -4.52 -4.13 14.88
N ILE A 37 -3.21 -4.13 14.80
CA ILE A 37 -2.40 -3.02 14.37
C ILE A 37 -1.88 -3.33 12.97
N PHE A 38 -2.28 -2.49 12.01
CA PHE A 38 -1.79 -2.56 10.64
C PHE A 38 -0.89 -1.36 10.38
N LEU A 39 0.27 -1.58 9.74
CA LEU A 39 1.19 -0.51 9.37
C LEU A 39 1.26 -0.33 7.86
N GLY A 40 1.16 0.92 7.41
CA GLY A 40 1.53 1.31 6.04
C GLY A 40 3.05 1.47 5.95
N ALA A 41 3.69 0.72 5.07
CA ALA A 41 5.14 0.75 4.89
C ALA A 41 5.55 0.47 3.44
N GLU A 42 6.60 1.16 2.98
CA GLU A 42 7.09 1.04 1.59
C GLU A 42 8.55 0.57 1.51
N GLY A 43 9.42 1.18 2.31
CA GLY A 43 10.86 0.89 2.30
C GLY A 43 11.18 -0.44 2.98
N PRO A 44 12.20 -1.18 2.53
CA PRO A 44 12.49 -2.53 3.01
C PRO A 44 12.57 -2.66 4.54
N LYS A 45 13.30 -1.74 5.21
CA LYS A 45 13.42 -1.74 6.67
C LYS A 45 12.09 -1.54 7.40
N ASN A 46 11.21 -0.70 6.85
CA ASN A 46 9.91 -0.43 7.47
C ASN A 46 8.93 -1.58 7.23
N VAL A 47 9.05 -2.30 6.11
CA VAL A 47 8.27 -3.51 5.84
C VAL A 47 8.73 -4.65 6.76
N THR A 48 10.03 -4.85 6.93
CA THR A 48 10.56 -5.81 7.93
C THR A 48 10.06 -5.47 9.33
N MET A 49 10.15 -4.20 9.74
CA MET A 49 9.62 -3.75 11.03
C MET A 49 8.11 -4.01 11.14
N ALA A 50 7.33 -3.76 10.09
CA ALA A 50 5.89 -4.06 10.09
C ALA A 50 5.64 -5.54 10.33
N ALA A 51 6.38 -6.43 9.65
CA ALA A 51 6.30 -7.88 9.85
C ALA A 51 6.72 -8.34 11.26
N GLU A 52 7.54 -7.56 11.97
CA GLU A 52 8.01 -7.87 13.33
C GLU A 52 7.05 -7.41 14.43
N ILE A 53 6.42 -6.24 14.29
CA ILE A 53 5.72 -5.56 15.41
C ILE A 53 4.21 -5.40 15.21
N ALA A 54 3.70 -5.63 14.01
CA ALA A 54 2.30 -5.40 13.66
C ALA A 54 1.56 -6.72 13.39
N ASP A 55 0.24 -6.68 13.45
CA ASP A 55 -0.62 -7.81 13.06
C ASP A 55 -0.79 -7.88 11.54
N GLY A 56 -0.47 -6.80 10.83
CA GLY A 56 -0.48 -6.81 9.37
C GLY A 56 0.14 -5.59 8.71
N TRP A 57 0.22 -5.66 7.40
CA TRP A 57 0.83 -4.64 6.54
C TRP A 57 -0.13 -4.19 5.45
N LEU A 58 -0.09 -2.88 5.20
CA LEU A 58 -0.80 -2.19 4.13
C LEU A 58 0.25 -1.72 3.11
N PRO A 59 0.56 -2.52 2.07
CA PRO A 59 1.49 -2.10 1.03
C PRO A 59 0.90 -0.93 0.25
N LEU A 60 1.77 -0.02 -0.21
CA LEU A 60 1.36 0.96 -1.19
C LEU A 60 1.08 0.28 -2.54
N TYR A 61 2.04 -0.49 -3.03
CA TYR A 61 1.93 -1.32 -4.22
C TYR A 61 2.39 -2.74 -3.90
N TYR A 62 1.69 -3.70 -4.46
CA TYR A 62 2.10 -5.10 -4.49
C TYR A 62 1.78 -5.65 -5.87
N SER A 63 2.71 -6.41 -6.46
CA SER A 63 2.47 -7.15 -7.70
C SER A 63 2.57 -8.63 -7.38
N PRO A 64 1.52 -9.44 -7.61
CA PRO A 64 1.57 -10.89 -7.39
C PRO A 64 2.57 -11.60 -8.31
N TYR A 65 3.06 -10.90 -9.35
CA TYR A 65 4.04 -11.37 -10.32
C TYR A 65 5.49 -10.99 -9.95
N ARG A 66 5.68 -10.21 -8.89
CA ARG A 66 6.99 -9.71 -8.42
C ARG A 66 7.16 -9.86 -6.91
N GLN A 67 6.83 -11.04 -6.41
CA GLN A 67 6.80 -11.33 -4.97
C GLN A 67 8.20 -11.17 -4.33
N GLU A 68 9.26 -11.37 -5.12
CA GLU A 68 10.66 -11.20 -4.72
C GLU A 68 10.98 -9.79 -4.21
N VAL A 69 10.20 -8.77 -4.60
CA VAL A 69 10.39 -7.38 -4.13
C VAL A 69 10.21 -7.26 -2.61
N TYR A 70 9.41 -8.16 -2.03
CA TYR A 70 9.07 -8.14 -0.61
C TYR A 70 9.37 -9.44 0.14
N ALA A 71 9.71 -10.53 -0.56
CA ALA A 71 9.88 -11.87 0.00
C ALA A 71 10.77 -11.88 1.25
N ASP A 72 11.94 -11.26 1.19
CA ASP A 72 12.89 -11.16 2.31
C ASP A 72 12.31 -10.38 3.50
N GLN A 73 11.56 -9.31 3.23
CA GLN A 73 11.03 -8.45 4.29
C GLN A 73 9.89 -9.11 5.07
N ILE A 74 9.19 -10.06 4.45
CA ILE A 74 8.05 -10.76 5.05
C ILE A 74 8.37 -12.21 5.43
N GLU A 75 9.61 -12.66 5.27
CA GLU A 75 10.04 -14.04 5.53
C GLU A 75 9.74 -14.47 6.98
N ASN A 76 10.07 -13.59 7.94
CA ASN A 76 9.96 -13.87 9.38
C ASN A 76 8.64 -13.40 10.00
N ARG A 77 7.62 -13.10 9.17
CA ARG A 77 6.31 -12.67 9.67
C ARG A 77 5.65 -13.76 10.53
N PRO A 78 4.92 -13.41 11.60
CA PRO A 78 4.20 -14.41 12.38
C PRO A 78 3.07 -15.06 11.56
N PRO A 79 2.60 -16.27 11.91
CA PRO A 79 1.56 -16.97 11.14
C PRO A 79 0.23 -16.24 11.01
N HIS A 80 -0.08 -15.33 11.94
CA HIS A 80 -1.31 -14.53 11.93
C HIS A 80 -1.17 -13.23 11.13
N PHE A 81 0.02 -12.94 10.57
CA PHE A 81 0.28 -11.68 9.89
C PHE A 81 -0.54 -11.56 8.60
N GLU A 82 -1.30 -10.49 8.49
CA GLU A 82 -2.12 -10.21 7.31
C GLU A 82 -1.46 -9.19 6.37
N ILE A 83 -1.56 -9.46 5.07
CA ILE A 83 -1.15 -8.51 4.03
C ILE A 83 -2.42 -8.04 3.32
N MET A 84 -2.80 -6.80 3.59
CA MET A 84 -4.00 -6.17 3.07
C MET A 84 -3.65 -5.23 1.92
N GLN A 85 -3.75 -5.70 0.68
CA GLN A 85 -3.45 -4.89 -0.50
C GLN A 85 -4.64 -4.04 -0.91
N GLY A 86 -4.47 -2.71 -0.91
CA GLY A 86 -5.40 -1.79 -1.56
C GLY A 86 -5.22 -1.81 -3.08
N LEU A 87 -6.28 -2.13 -3.84
CA LEU A 87 -6.22 -2.06 -5.30
C LEU A 87 -7.50 -1.53 -5.93
N SER A 88 -7.35 -1.04 -7.17
CA SER A 88 -8.48 -0.64 -7.99
C SER A 88 -9.08 -1.86 -8.68
N VAL A 89 -10.40 -2.00 -8.59
CA VAL A 89 -11.17 -2.95 -9.42
C VAL A 89 -12.03 -2.16 -10.40
N ASN A 90 -11.78 -2.29 -11.70
CA ASN A 90 -12.51 -1.59 -12.75
C ASN A 90 -13.00 -2.58 -13.81
N ILE A 91 -14.30 -2.88 -13.79
CA ILE A 91 -14.92 -3.78 -14.75
C ILE A 91 -15.26 -2.98 -16.01
N CYS A 92 -14.59 -3.30 -17.12
CA CYS A 92 -14.74 -2.59 -18.40
C CYS A 92 -14.27 -3.46 -19.58
N ASP A 93 -14.72 -3.17 -20.80
CA ASP A 93 -14.30 -3.94 -21.98
C ASP A 93 -12.91 -3.54 -22.49
N ASP A 94 -12.60 -2.24 -22.46
CA ASP A 94 -11.29 -1.70 -22.86
C ASP A 94 -10.38 -1.56 -21.64
N VAL A 95 -9.36 -2.42 -21.58
CA VAL A 95 -8.39 -2.45 -20.48
C VAL A 95 -7.54 -1.18 -20.44
N GLU A 96 -7.06 -0.68 -21.58
CA GLU A 96 -6.20 0.50 -21.63
C GLU A 96 -6.95 1.75 -21.17
N GLN A 97 -8.21 1.91 -21.58
CA GLN A 97 -9.07 2.96 -21.05
C GLN A 97 -9.35 2.76 -19.56
N GLY A 98 -9.59 1.52 -19.14
CA GLY A 98 -9.83 1.17 -17.74
C GLY A 98 -8.66 1.46 -16.82
N LEU A 99 -7.43 1.42 -17.33
CA LEU A 99 -6.19 1.68 -16.59
C LEU A 99 -5.90 3.17 -16.40
N ILE A 100 -6.56 4.07 -17.13
CA ILE A 100 -6.31 5.53 -17.06
C ILE A 100 -6.32 6.07 -15.61
N PRO A 101 -7.32 5.76 -14.75
CA PRO A 101 -7.30 6.25 -13.36
C PRO A 101 -6.12 5.72 -12.55
N VAL A 102 -5.72 4.46 -12.76
CA VAL A 102 -4.57 3.84 -12.09
C VAL A 102 -3.29 4.54 -12.52
N LYS A 103 -3.11 4.76 -13.82
CA LYS A 103 -1.96 5.46 -14.39
C LYS A 103 -1.86 6.91 -13.91
N HIS A 104 -2.98 7.62 -13.75
CA HIS A 104 -2.97 8.96 -13.15
C HIS A 104 -2.49 8.96 -11.69
N GLY A 105 -2.97 8.00 -10.88
CA GLY A 105 -2.51 7.84 -9.50
C GLY A 105 -1.01 7.55 -9.45
N LEU A 106 -0.54 6.61 -10.26
CA LEU A 106 0.88 6.26 -10.37
C LEU A 106 1.75 7.48 -10.74
N ALA A 107 1.36 8.24 -11.77
CA ALA A 107 2.09 9.43 -12.19
C ALA A 107 2.24 10.45 -11.06
N LEU A 108 1.20 10.66 -10.25
CA LEU A 108 1.25 11.56 -9.09
C LEU A 108 2.18 11.03 -7.99
N TYR A 109 2.06 9.77 -7.60
CA TYR A 109 2.84 9.22 -6.48
C TYR A 109 4.32 9.07 -6.85
N ILE A 110 4.61 8.44 -7.99
CA ILE A 110 5.97 8.27 -8.51
C ILE A 110 6.59 9.62 -8.87
N GLY A 111 5.79 10.56 -9.40
CA GLY A 111 6.29 11.82 -9.91
C GLY A 111 6.43 12.93 -8.86
N GLY A 112 5.44 13.07 -7.98
CA GLY A 112 5.22 14.31 -7.22
C GLY A 112 5.07 14.18 -5.70
N MET A 113 4.94 12.97 -5.15
CA MET A 113 4.70 12.79 -3.70
C MET A 113 5.97 12.67 -2.85
N GLY A 114 7.16 12.59 -3.46
CA GLY A 114 8.44 12.52 -2.75
C GLY A 114 9.46 13.57 -3.20
N ALA A 115 10.56 13.69 -2.47
CA ALA A 115 11.65 14.60 -2.83
C ALA A 115 12.46 14.06 -4.01
N LYS A 116 12.98 14.94 -4.90
CA LYS A 116 13.74 14.52 -6.10
C LYS A 116 14.88 13.56 -5.79
N SER A 117 15.64 13.82 -4.74
CA SER A 117 16.80 13.01 -4.35
C SER A 117 16.44 11.75 -3.55
N ARG A 118 15.21 11.63 -3.05
CA ARG A 118 14.75 10.51 -2.22
C ARG A 118 13.23 10.40 -2.29
N ASN A 119 12.75 9.70 -3.31
CA ASN A 119 11.34 9.42 -3.50
C ASN A 119 11.09 7.91 -3.37
N PHE A 120 10.55 7.50 -2.22
CA PHE A 120 10.29 6.09 -1.92
C PHE A 120 9.35 5.42 -2.92
N HIS A 121 8.42 6.18 -3.51
CA HIS A 121 7.51 5.71 -4.55
C HIS A 121 8.26 5.38 -5.86
N THR A 122 9.16 6.27 -6.28
CA THR A 122 10.03 6.07 -7.45
C THR A 122 10.97 4.90 -7.22
N GLU A 123 11.60 4.84 -6.04
CA GLU A 123 12.48 3.74 -5.64
C GLU A 123 11.73 2.40 -5.61
N LEU A 124 10.48 2.38 -5.13
CA LEU A 124 9.65 1.18 -5.11
C LEU A 124 9.34 0.67 -6.52
N MET A 125 8.91 1.54 -7.42
CA MET A 125 8.70 1.17 -8.83
C MET A 125 10.01 0.67 -9.48
N GLY A 126 11.14 1.26 -9.11
CA GLY A 126 12.46 0.79 -9.53
C GLY A 126 12.79 -0.63 -9.02
N ARG A 127 12.50 -0.94 -7.75
CA ARG A 127 12.65 -2.30 -7.19
C ARG A 127 11.74 -3.31 -7.90
N MET A 128 10.61 -2.87 -8.43
CA MET A 128 9.71 -3.67 -9.26
C MET A 128 10.19 -3.81 -10.72
N GLY A 129 11.40 -3.33 -11.06
CA GLY A 129 12.03 -3.53 -12.37
C GLY A 129 11.76 -2.43 -13.40
N PHE A 130 11.13 -1.33 -13.01
CA PHE A 130 10.79 -0.20 -13.90
C PHE A 130 11.57 1.07 -13.55
N GLU A 131 12.87 0.94 -13.27
CA GLU A 131 13.70 2.05 -12.78
C GLU A 131 13.81 3.20 -13.79
N ALA A 132 13.96 2.88 -15.08
CA ALA A 132 14.10 3.90 -16.13
C ALA A 132 12.81 4.71 -16.28
N GLU A 133 11.67 4.03 -16.32
CA GLU A 133 10.35 4.62 -16.44
C GLU A 133 10.00 5.43 -15.19
N ALA A 134 10.32 4.92 -13.99
CA ALA A 134 10.11 5.64 -12.75
C ALA A 134 10.86 6.99 -12.72
N ARG A 135 12.13 7.00 -13.16
CA ARG A 135 12.93 8.23 -13.27
C ARG A 135 12.35 9.19 -14.31
N GLN A 136 11.95 8.68 -15.48
CA GLN A 136 11.34 9.48 -16.53
C GLN A 136 10.04 10.15 -16.04
N ILE A 137 9.15 9.40 -15.38
CA ILE A 137 7.91 9.93 -14.80
C ILE A 137 8.24 11.04 -13.80
N GLN A 138 9.22 10.83 -12.92
CA GLN A 138 9.64 11.82 -11.93
C GLN A 138 10.19 13.10 -12.57
N ASP A 139 11.08 13.00 -13.54
CA ASP A 139 11.65 14.17 -14.21
C ASP A 139 10.58 14.97 -14.97
N LEU A 140 9.66 14.30 -15.66
CA LEU A 140 8.55 14.95 -16.37
C LEU A 140 7.62 15.67 -15.38
N PHE A 141 7.26 15.00 -14.28
CA PHE A 141 6.35 15.58 -13.29
C PHE A 141 6.96 16.80 -12.60
N LEU A 142 8.24 16.73 -12.22
CA LEU A 142 8.97 17.85 -11.61
C LEU A 142 9.23 19.01 -12.60
N ALA A 143 9.28 18.73 -13.90
CA ALA A 143 9.31 19.73 -14.96
C ALA A 143 7.92 20.35 -15.24
N GLY A 144 6.87 19.96 -14.51
CA GLY A 144 5.50 20.45 -14.70
C GLY A 144 4.76 19.79 -15.87
N LYS A 145 5.35 18.80 -16.53
CA LYS A 145 4.82 18.09 -17.70
C LYS A 145 3.95 16.90 -17.27
N LYS A 146 2.86 17.18 -16.55
CA LYS A 146 2.02 16.14 -15.92
C LYS A 146 1.39 15.16 -16.92
N ASP A 147 0.96 15.64 -18.08
CA ASP A 147 0.38 14.79 -19.11
C ASP A 147 1.43 13.83 -19.71
N GLU A 148 2.64 14.33 -19.97
CA GLU A 148 3.76 13.49 -20.43
C GLU A 148 4.15 12.47 -19.35
N ALA A 149 4.17 12.88 -18.07
CA ALA A 149 4.44 11.97 -16.95
C ALA A 149 3.39 10.86 -16.85
N PHE A 150 2.11 11.19 -17.08
CA PHE A 150 1.02 10.21 -17.16
C PHE A 150 1.22 9.24 -18.33
N GLN A 151 1.54 9.73 -19.52
CA GLN A 151 1.79 8.86 -20.69
C GLN A 151 3.01 7.97 -20.50
N ALA A 152 4.00 8.41 -19.72
CA ALA A 152 5.19 7.62 -19.40
C ALA A 152 4.93 6.47 -18.42
N VAL A 153 3.76 6.41 -17.75
CA VAL A 153 3.42 5.27 -16.88
C VAL A 153 3.20 4.01 -17.75
N PRO A 154 3.95 2.92 -17.52
CA PRO A 154 3.74 1.67 -18.25
C PRO A 154 2.37 1.08 -17.94
N SER A 155 1.59 0.74 -18.97
CA SER A 155 0.31 0.06 -18.79
C SER A 155 0.50 -1.33 -18.15
N SER A 156 1.61 -2.02 -18.45
CA SER A 156 1.96 -3.29 -17.80
C SER A 156 2.08 -3.16 -16.29
N PHE A 157 2.78 -2.12 -15.79
CA PHE A 157 2.93 -1.89 -14.37
C PHE A 157 1.58 -1.55 -13.70
N ALA A 158 0.80 -0.65 -14.32
CA ALA A 158 -0.53 -0.29 -13.82
C ALA A 158 -1.47 -1.50 -13.74
N ASP A 159 -1.40 -2.39 -14.73
CA ASP A 159 -2.19 -3.61 -14.81
C ASP A 159 -1.75 -4.64 -13.76
N GLU A 160 -0.45 -4.85 -13.54
CA GLU A 160 0.06 -5.78 -12.52
C GLU A 160 -0.48 -5.52 -11.11
N ILE A 161 -0.67 -4.25 -10.73
CA ILE A 161 -1.07 -3.81 -9.39
C ILE A 161 -2.57 -3.53 -9.25
N SER A 162 -3.37 -3.87 -10.26
CA SER A 162 -4.82 -3.61 -10.28
C SER A 162 -5.61 -4.75 -10.92
N LEU A 163 -6.93 -4.70 -10.80
CA LEU A 163 -7.85 -5.64 -11.44
C LEU A 163 -8.75 -4.86 -12.41
N VAL A 164 -8.31 -4.75 -13.66
CA VAL A 164 -9.01 -3.97 -14.69
C VAL A 164 -9.37 -4.84 -15.89
N GLY A 165 -10.58 -4.69 -16.41
CA GLY A 165 -11.01 -5.34 -17.64
C GLY A 165 -12.30 -6.15 -17.50
N PRO A 166 -12.60 -7.03 -18.48
CA PRO A 166 -13.80 -7.85 -18.45
C PRO A 166 -13.79 -8.79 -17.24
N ILE A 167 -14.98 -9.21 -16.81
CA ILE A 167 -15.16 -10.09 -15.64
C ILE A 167 -14.28 -11.35 -15.71
N GLU A 168 -14.27 -12.03 -16.86
CA GLU A 168 -13.46 -13.25 -17.05
C GLU A 168 -11.96 -12.97 -16.88
N ARG A 169 -11.47 -11.85 -17.41
CA ARG A 169 -10.07 -11.44 -17.23
C ARG A 169 -9.74 -11.18 -15.77
N ILE A 170 -10.63 -10.51 -15.05
CA ILE A 170 -10.44 -10.24 -13.61
C ILE A 170 -10.41 -11.55 -12.84
N ARG A 171 -11.30 -12.49 -13.16
CA ARG A 171 -11.33 -13.83 -12.56
C ARG A 171 -10.00 -14.56 -12.78
N ASP A 172 -9.49 -14.62 -14.00
CA ASP A 172 -8.20 -15.26 -14.31
C ASP A 172 -7.04 -14.61 -13.55
N ARG A 173 -7.04 -13.29 -13.39
CA ARG A 173 -5.97 -12.57 -12.67
C ARG A 173 -6.02 -12.77 -11.16
N LEU A 174 -7.20 -13.05 -10.60
CA LEU A 174 -7.33 -13.31 -9.17
C LEU A 174 -6.52 -14.54 -8.74
N ASP A 175 -6.27 -15.51 -9.63
CA ASP A 175 -5.45 -16.68 -9.32
C ASP A 175 -4.03 -16.30 -8.90
N ALA A 176 -3.39 -15.36 -9.61
CA ALA A 176 -2.07 -14.88 -9.23
C ALA A 176 -2.07 -14.20 -7.84
N TRP A 177 -3.15 -13.49 -7.49
CA TRP A 177 -3.31 -12.91 -6.16
C TRP A 177 -3.50 -13.98 -5.08
N ARG A 178 -4.28 -15.03 -5.36
CA ARG A 178 -4.47 -16.18 -4.45
C ARG A 178 -3.17 -16.95 -4.22
N ASP A 179 -2.31 -17.05 -5.24
CA ASP A 179 -0.99 -17.69 -5.16
C ASP A 179 0.08 -16.80 -4.52
N SER A 180 -0.27 -15.57 -4.15
CA SER A 180 0.64 -14.64 -3.49
C SER A 180 0.46 -14.64 -1.96
N PRO A 181 1.44 -14.11 -1.20
CA PRO A 181 1.32 -13.84 0.23
C PRO A 181 0.19 -12.88 0.65
N VAL A 182 -0.47 -12.19 -0.29
CA VAL A 182 -1.56 -11.26 0.02
C VAL A 182 -2.75 -12.01 0.59
N THR A 183 -3.16 -11.67 1.81
CA THR A 183 -4.26 -12.35 2.50
C THR A 183 -5.61 -11.75 2.18
N SER A 184 -5.65 -10.45 1.89
CA SER A 184 -6.89 -9.68 1.73
C SER A 184 -6.73 -8.58 0.69
N LEU A 185 -7.77 -8.39 -0.13
CA LEU A 185 -7.87 -7.28 -1.08
C LEU A 185 -8.81 -6.20 -0.53
N LEU A 186 -8.27 -5.00 -0.31
CA LEU A 186 -9.03 -3.82 0.07
C LEU A 186 -9.49 -3.11 -1.20
N VAL A 187 -10.79 -3.19 -1.47
CA VAL A 187 -11.41 -2.64 -2.68
C VAL A 187 -12.29 -1.44 -2.35
N ASN A 188 -12.25 -0.41 -3.19
CA ASN A 188 -13.17 0.73 -3.10
C ASN A 188 -14.30 0.55 -4.12
N THR A 189 -15.54 0.64 -3.64
CA THR A 189 -16.75 0.42 -4.44
C THR A 189 -17.65 1.63 -4.36
N LYS A 190 -18.20 2.06 -5.49
CA LYS A 190 -19.05 3.25 -5.57
C LYS A 190 -20.49 3.00 -5.11
N ASN A 191 -20.94 1.75 -5.16
CA ASN A 191 -22.29 1.34 -4.77
C ASN A 191 -22.33 -0.15 -4.36
N VAL A 192 -23.48 -0.56 -3.82
CA VAL A 192 -23.71 -1.92 -3.28
C VAL A 192 -23.66 -2.99 -4.37
N ASP A 193 -24.13 -2.70 -5.58
CA ASP A 193 -24.14 -3.69 -6.66
C ASP A 193 -22.72 -4.00 -7.13
N GLN A 194 -21.88 -2.96 -7.29
CA GLN A 194 -20.46 -3.14 -7.58
C GLN A 194 -19.77 -3.95 -6.47
N MET A 195 -20.08 -3.67 -5.20
CA MET A 195 -19.55 -4.45 -4.07
C MET A 195 -19.96 -5.91 -4.13
N ARG A 196 -21.22 -6.23 -4.46
CA ARG A 196 -21.68 -7.62 -4.62
C ARG A 196 -20.94 -8.32 -5.75
N THR A 197 -20.84 -7.68 -6.92
CA THR A 197 -20.12 -8.26 -8.06
C THR A 197 -18.65 -8.55 -7.71
N ILE A 198 -17.96 -7.62 -7.06
CA ILE A 198 -16.56 -7.85 -6.66
C ILE A 198 -16.47 -8.95 -5.59
N ALA A 199 -17.38 -8.97 -4.62
CA ALA A 199 -17.42 -10.02 -3.60
C ALA A 199 -17.66 -11.41 -4.22
N GLU A 200 -18.57 -11.53 -5.17
CA GLU A 200 -18.81 -12.78 -5.91
C GLU A 200 -17.60 -13.22 -6.74
N LEU A 201 -16.83 -12.28 -7.30
CA LEU A 201 -15.61 -12.61 -8.03
C LEU A 201 -14.46 -13.08 -7.12
N VAL A 202 -14.32 -12.45 -5.96
CA VAL A 202 -13.20 -12.72 -5.04
C VAL A 202 -13.49 -13.91 -4.12
N LEU A 203 -14.74 -14.09 -3.68
CA LEU A 203 -15.13 -15.07 -2.66
C LEU A 203 -15.91 -16.27 -3.22
N GLY A 204 -16.45 -16.18 -4.44
CA GLY A 204 -17.18 -17.25 -5.11
C GLY A 204 -16.28 -18.08 -6.03
#